data_AF-A0A3B5PQE6-F1
#
_entry.id   AF-A0A3B5PQE6-F1
#
_cell.length_a   1.000
_cell.length_b   1.000
_cell.length_c   1.000
_cell.angle_alpha   90.00
_cell.angle_beta   90.00
_cell.angle_gamma   90.00
#
_symmetry.space_group_name_H-M   'P 1'
#
loop_
_entity.id
_entity.type
_entity.pdbx_description
1 polymer ?
#
loop_
_entity_poly.entity_id
_entity_poly.type
_entity_poly.pdbx_seq_one_letter_code
_entity_poly.pdbx_strand_id
1 'polypeptide(L)'
;MIQMWMSDFRPPPVRLSYLEGNPSVTPSSFKMMVKLFVLLTVICLPCLNSQSLESIPSTSVVKRPQDVLTLSCRGSGFDFSRYGMNWIRKPEGKTLEWMGAIWYDSSKTEYASCVEERIEITRDNSISMTYLKLSNLKPEDSAVYYCAGASQWLM
;
A
#
# COMPACT_ATOMS: atom_id res chain seq x y z
N MET A 1 0.59 19.71 -5.68
CA MET A 1 -0.04 18.62 -6.47
C MET A 1 0.70 17.34 -6.11
N ILE A 2 0.19 16.59 -5.13
CA ILE A 2 0.85 15.38 -4.61
C ILE A 2 0.58 14.26 -5.62
N GLN A 3 1.62 13.82 -6.34
CA GLN A 3 1.55 12.67 -7.24
C GLN A 3 1.39 11.41 -6.40
N MET A 4 0.14 10.98 -6.27
CA MET A 4 -0.30 9.80 -5.54
C MET A 4 0.12 8.56 -6.36
N TRP A 5 1.19 7.88 -5.94
CA TRP A 5 1.48 6.54 -6.44
C TRP A 5 0.45 5.56 -5.87
N MET A 6 -0.67 5.40 -6.59
CA MET A 6 -1.63 4.33 -6.39
C MET A 6 -1.06 3.04 -6.98
N SER A 7 -0.28 2.28 -6.22
CA SER A 7 0.10 0.91 -6.58
C SER A 7 -0.50 -0.07 -5.57
N ASP A 8 -1.73 -0.50 -5.87
CA ASP A 8 -2.34 -1.81 -5.54
C ASP A 8 -3.82 -1.74 -5.10
N PHE A 9 -4.70 -1.37 -6.02
CA PHE A 9 -6.09 -1.84 -6.03
C PHE A 9 -6.19 -3.04 -6.99
N ARG A 10 -6.29 -4.27 -6.47
CA ARG A 10 -6.67 -5.48 -7.24
C ARG A 10 -8.20 -5.70 -7.19
N PRO A 11 -8.83 -6.48 -8.10
CA PRO A 11 -8.60 -6.73 -9.54
C PRO A 11 -9.89 -6.47 -10.39
N PRO A 12 -9.87 -6.54 -11.75
CA PRO A 12 -11.10 -6.61 -12.54
C PRO A 12 -11.71 -8.03 -12.55
N PRO A 13 -13.03 -8.19 -12.75
CA PRO A 13 -13.67 -9.50 -12.81
C PRO A 13 -13.31 -10.25 -14.11
N VAL A 14 -12.88 -11.51 -13.98
CA VAL A 14 -12.65 -12.41 -15.12
C VAL A 14 -13.96 -13.09 -15.48
N ARG A 15 -14.42 -12.91 -16.72
CA ARG A 15 -15.58 -13.61 -17.30
C ARG A 15 -15.10 -14.84 -18.06
N LEU A 16 -15.54 -16.04 -17.65
CA LEU A 16 -15.30 -17.28 -18.39
C LEU A 16 -16.13 -17.31 -19.67
N SER A 17 -15.49 -17.57 -20.81
CA SER A 17 -16.16 -18.02 -22.04
C SER A 17 -15.44 -19.27 -22.53
N TYR A 18 -16.20 -20.35 -22.69
CA TYR A 18 -15.73 -21.61 -23.27
C TYR A 18 -15.80 -21.50 -24.80
N LEU A 19 -14.71 -21.85 -25.49
CA LEU A 19 -14.75 -22.14 -26.92
C LEU A 19 -14.39 -23.62 -27.12
N GLU A 20 -15.32 -24.34 -27.73
CA GLU A 20 -15.24 -25.75 -28.14
C GLU A 20 -14.46 -25.92 -29.45
N GLY A 21 -13.73 -27.05 -29.58
CA GLY A 21 -13.17 -27.60 -30.83
C GLY A 21 -11.68 -27.30 -31.03
N ASN A 22 -10.80 -28.21 -31.46
CA ASN A 22 -10.93 -29.49 -32.18
C ASN A 22 -9.56 -30.25 -32.03
N PRO A 23 -9.48 -31.59 -31.90
CA PRO A 23 -8.22 -32.27 -31.64
C PRO A 23 -7.56 -32.72 -32.95
N SER A 24 -6.49 -32.04 -33.35
CA SER A 24 -5.52 -32.58 -34.29
C SER A 24 -4.14 -31.98 -34.02
N VAL A 25 -3.43 -32.54 -33.04
CA VAL A 25 -2.09 -32.07 -32.63
C VAL A 25 -1.06 -33.09 -33.12
N THR A 26 -0.16 -32.65 -34.01
CA THR A 26 0.96 -33.45 -34.51
C THR A 26 2.20 -33.29 -33.62
N PRO A 27 3.20 -34.20 -33.66
CA PRO A 27 4.33 -34.20 -32.70
C PRO A 27 5.23 -32.96 -32.73
N SER A 28 5.20 -32.20 -33.84
CA SER A 28 5.95 -30.93 -34.02
C SER A 28 5.35 -29.79 -33.20
N SER A 29 4.02 -29.72 -33.11
CA SER A 29 3.30 -28.68 -32.34
C SER A 29 3.57 -28.73 -30.84
N PHE A 30 3.85 -29.92 -30.27
CA PHE A 30 4.11 -30.06 -28.83
C PHE A 30 5.43 -29.39 -28.42
N LYS A 31 6.49 -29.51 -29.23
CA LYS A 31 7.79 -28.83 -28.98
C LYS A 31 7.67 -27.31 -29.05
N MET A 32 6.83 -26.81 -29.95
CA MET A 32 6.55 -25.37 -30.09
C MET A 32 5.69 -24.85 -28.94
N MET A 33 4.66 -25.61 -28.52
CA MET A 33 3.83 -25.28 -27.35
C MET A 33 4.66 -25.26 -26.06
N VAL A 34 5.57 -26.21 -25.85
CA VAL A 34 6.46 -26.21 -24.67
C VAL A 34 7.44 -25.04 -24.69
N LYS A 35 8.06 -24.74 -25.85
CA LYS A 35 8.92 -23.55 -26.00
C LYS A 35 8.16 -22.24 -25.76
N LEU A 36 6.92 -22.17 -26.23
CA LEU A 36 6.06 -21.00 -26.02
C LEU A 36 5.65 -20.86 -24.54
N PHE A 37 5.29 -21.96 -23.86
CA PHE A 37 5.05 -21.96 -22.42
C PHE A 37 6.29 -21.57 -21.62
N VAL A 38 7.47 -22.08 -21.97
CA VAL A 38 8.75 -21.70 -21.33
C VAL A 38 9.09 -20.23 -21.61
N LEU A 39 8.82 -19.72 -22.81
CA LEU A 39 9.02 -18.30 -23.13
C LEU A 39 8.03 -17.41 -22.36
N LEU A 40 6.76 -17.82 -22.25
CA LEU A 40 5.73 -17.12 -21.49
C LEU A 40 6.04 -17.11 -19.98
N THR A 41 6.58 -18.18 -19.41
CA THR A 41 7.01 -18.19 -18.00
C THR A 41 8.24 -17.34 -17.76
N VAL A 42 9.21 -17.32 -18.70
CA VAL A 42 10.41 -16.48 -18.62
C VAL A 42 10.09 -14.99 -18.73
N ILE A 43 9.10 -14.61 -19.55
CA ILE A 43 8.61 -13.22 -19.66
C ILE A 43 7.89 -12.76 -18.38
N CYS A 44 7.43 -13.68 -17.53
CA CYS A 44 6.74 -13.37 -16.28
C CYS A 44 7.67 -13.28 -15.05
N LEU A 45 8.94 -13.68 -15.17
CA LEU A 45 9.98 -13.53 -14.14
C LEU A 45 10.30 -12.06 -13.72
N PRO A 46 10.21 -11.02 -14.57
CA PRO A 46 10.52 -9.65 -14.16
C PRO A 46 9.47 -9.00 -13.25
N CYS A 47 8.36 -9.66 -12.91
CA CYS A 47 7.38 -9.16 -11.93
C CYS A 47 7.85 -9.22 -10.47
N LEU A 48 9.03 -9.78 -10.17
CA LEU A 48 9.48 -10.05 -8.79
C LEU A 48 9.94 -8.82 -7.99
N ASN A 49 10.18 -7.67 -8.62
CA ASN A 49 10.57 -6.44 -7.90
C ASN A 49 9.35 -5.60 -7.51
N SER A 50 8.41 -6.20 -6.79
CA SER A 50 7.22 -5.50 -6.31
C SER A 50 7.58 -4.65 -5.09
N GLN A 51 7.51 -3.32 -5.23
CA GLN A 51 7.53 -2.38 -4.11
C GLN A 51 6.12 -2.31 -3.51
N SER A 52 5.99 -2.40 -2.19
CA SER A 52 4.68 -2.34 -1.54
C SER A 52 4.72 -1.71 -0.15
N LEU A 53 3.57 -1.15 0.25
CA LEU A 53 3.29 -0.68 1.60
C LEU A 53 2.11 -1.48 2.15
N GLU A 54 2.28 -2.09 3.30
CA GLU A 54 1.27 -2.93 3.94
C GLU A 54 0.82 -2.30 5.27
N SER A 55 -0.47 -1.97 5.37
CA SER A 55 -1.09 -1.47 6.61
C SER A 55 -1.41 -2.61 7.58
N ILE A 56 -1.11 -2.41 8.86
CA ILE A 56 -1.35 -3.35 9.94
C ILE A 56 -2.15 -2.64 11.05
N PRO A 57 -3.26 -3.22 11.52
CA PRO A 57 -3.89 -4.44 11.01
C PRO A 57 -4.51 -4.21 9.62
N SER A 58 -4.56 -5.27 8.82
CA SER A 58 -5.19 -5.26 7.50
C SER A 58 -6.72 -5.44 7.54
N THR A 59 -7.26 -5.69 8.74
CA THR A 59 -8.68 -5.88 9.01
C THR A 59 -9.27 -4.67 9.73
N SER A 60 -10.60 -4.53 9.66
CA SER A 60 -11.33 -3.48 10.37
C SER A 60 -11.13 -3.59 11.88
N VAL A 61 -10.78 -2.48 12.53
CA VAL A 61 -10.68 -2.37 13.98
C VAL A 61 -11.80 -1.48 14.50
N VAL A 62 -12.54 -1.95 15.52
CA VAL A 62 -13.55 -1.15 16.22
C VAL A 62 -12.97 -0.67 17.54
N LYS A 63 -13.04 0.63 17.79
CA LYS A 63 -12.58 1.30 19.01
C LYS A 63 -13.70 2.15 19.60
N ARG A 64 -13.64 2.39 20.92
CA ARG A 64 -14.56 3.33 21.57
C ARG A 64 -14.01 4.75 21.46
N PRO A 65 -14.87 5.78 21.56
CA PRO A 65 -14.40 7.14 21.79
C PRO A 65 -13.47 7.19 23.01
N GLN A 66 -12.49 8.10 23.01
CA GLN A 66 -11.44 8.25 24.03
C GLN A 66 -10.38 7.14 24.08
N ASP A 67 -10.56 6.03 23.34
CA ASP A 67 -9.52 5.01 23.20
C ASP A 67 -8.31 5.55 22.41
N VAL A 68 -7.25 4.73 22.38
CA VAL A 68 -6.07 4.94 21.53
C VAL A 68 -6.13 3.96 20.34
N LEU A 69 -5.95 4.49 19.14
CA LEU A 69 -5.71 3.73 17.92
C LEU A 69 -4.21 3.69 17.63
N THR A 70 -3.68 2.50 17.36
CA THR A 70 -2.31 2.32 16.87
C THR A 70 -2.38 1.57 15.55
N LEU A 71 -1.79 2.15 14.52
CA LEU A 71 -1.63 1.58 13.19
C LEU A 71 -0.15 1.47 12.86
N SER A 72 0.22 0.45 12.11
CA SER A 72 1.57 0.29 11.58
C SER A 72 1.50 0.19 10.06
N CYS A 73 2.59 0.56 9.39
CA CYS A 73 2.74 0.38 7.96
C CYS A 73 4.14 -0.11 7.64
N ARG A 74 4.25 -1.24 6.91
CA ARG A 74 5.51 -1.89 6.55
C ARG A 74 5.83 -1.70 5.08
N GLY A 75 7.02 -1.20 4.78
CA GLY A 75 7.57 -1.14 3.42
C GLY A 75 8.28 -2.43 3.02
N SER A 76 8.15 -2.83 1.75
CA SER A 76 8.88 -3.95 1.16
C SER A 76 9.27 -3.67 -0.28
N GLY A 77 10.41 -4.20 -0.73
CA GLY A 77 10.88 -4.06 -2.12
C GLY A 77 11.57 -2.73 -2.44
N PHE A 78 11.78 -1.83 -1.48
CA PHE A 78 12.46 -0.55 -1.66
C PHE A 78 13.29 -0.13 -0.45
N ASP A 79 14.20 0.82 -0.66
CA ASP A 79 14.95 1.47 0.41
C ASP A 79 14.05 2.44 1.17
N PHE A 80 13.43 1.93 2.25
CA PHE A 80 12.50 2.69 3.09
C PHE A 80 13.12 4.02 3.55
N SER A 81 14.42 4.05 3.83
CA SER A 81 15.15 5.22 4.35
C SER A 81 15.30 6.38 3.36
N ARG A 82 14.89 6.24 2.10
CA ARG A 82 14.90 7.32 1.08
C ARG A 82 13.56 8.03 0.91
N TYR A 83 12.54 7.59 1.63
CA TYR A 83 11.18 8.10 1.51
C TYR A 83 10.72 8.62 2.86
N GLY A 84 10.12 9.81 2.87
CA GLY A 84 9.29 10.23 4.00
C GLY A 84 7.93 9.54 3.92
N MET A 85 7.31 9.34 5.08
CA MET A 85 6.08 8.59 5.21
C MET A 85 4.94 9.53 5.57
N ASN A 86 3.89 9.49 4.77
CA ASN A 86 2.66 10.25 4.95
C ASN A 86 1.57 9.34 5.50
N TRP A 87 0.75 9.88 6.40
CA TRP A 87 -0.47 9.25 6.88
C TRP A 87 -1.68 10.04 6.39
N ILE A 88 -2.63 9.32 5.80
CA ILE A 88 -3.81 9.87 5.15
C ILE A 88 -5.02 9.07 5.63
N ARG A 89 -6.13 9.75 5.92
CA ARG A 89 -7.40 9.08 6.20
C ARG A 89 -8.44 9.43 5.15
N LYS A 90 -9.40 8.54 4.93
CA LYS A 90 -10.57 8.75 4.09
C LYS A 90 -11.82 8.43 4.90
N PRO A 91 -12.51 9.45 5.45
CA PRO A 91 -13.81 9.24 6.06
C PRO A 91 -14.83 8.78 5.01
N GLU A 92 -15.86 8.05 5.45
CA GLU A 92 -16.92 7.58 4.55
C GLU A 92 -17.62 8.77 3.87
N GLY A 93 -17.78 8.70 2.54
CA GLY A 93 -18.39 9.77 1.75
C GLY A 93 -17.55 11.06 1.61
N LYS A 94 -16.32 11.11 2.15
CA LYS A 94 -15.43 12.28 2.05
C LYS A 94 -14.19 12.03 1.19
N THR A 95 -13.47 13.11 0.90
CA THR A 95 -12.16 13.08 0.24
C THR A 95 -11.06 12.60 1.19
N LEU A 96 -9.87 12.36 0.64
CA LEU A 96 -8.68 12.07 1.43
C LEU A 96 -8.29 13.30 2.28
N GLU A 97 -8.00 13.07 3.56
CA GLU A 97 -7.53 14.05 4.52
C GLU A 97 -6.12 13.65 4.97
N TRP A 98 -5.14 14.51 4.71
CA TRP A 98 -3.77 14.32 5.21
C TRP A 98 -3.73 14.54 6.72
N MET A 99 -3.05 13.65 7.45
CA MET A 99 -2.97 13.69 8.90
C MET A 99 -1.59 14.13 9.41
N GLY A 100 -0.55 13.79 8.68
CA GLY A 100 0.82 14.12 9.03
C GLY A 100 1.84 13.39 8.17
N ALA A 101 3.10 13.82 8.29
CA ALA A 101 4.23 13.21 7.61
C ALA A 101 5.46 13.20 8.51
N ILE A 102 6.26 12.15 8.37
CA ILE A 102 7.59 12.03 8.99
C ILE A 102 8.65 11.92 7.90
N TRP A 103 9.72 12.71 8.02
CA TRP A 103 10.81 12.73 7.05
C TRP A 103 11.61 11.41 7.09
N TYR A 104 12.41 11.20 6.06
CA TYR A 104 13.13 9.94 5.84
C TYR A 104 14.16 9.61 6.94
N ASP A 105 14.74 10.65 7.53
CA ASP A 105 15.73 10.63 8.61
C ASP A 105 15.12 10.95 9.99
N SER A 106 13.79 11.09 10.07
CA SER A 106 13.07 11.51 11.28
C SER A 106 13.48 12.88 11.85
N SER A 107 14.16 13.72 11.06
CA SER A 107 14.58 15.08 11.48
C SER A 107 13.40 16.02 11.68
N LYS A 108 12.29 15.74 11.00
CA LYS A 108 11.09 16.56 10.99
C LYS A 108 9.85 15.69 10.93
N THR A 109 8.83 16.12 11.68
CA THR A 109 7.49 15.56 11.63
C THR A 109 6.51 16.72 11.59
N GLU A 110 5.53 16.64 10.69
CA GLU A 110 4.46 17.61 10.56
C GLU A 110 3.11 16.94 10.79
N TYR A 111 2.17 17.68 11.37
CA TYR A 111 0.82 17.21 11.65
C TYR A 111 -0.22 18.15 11.06
N ALA A 112 -1.38 17.59 10.72
CA ALA A 112 -2.54 18.40 10.41
C ALA A 112 -3.10 19.03 11.69
N SER A 113 -3.45 20.32 11.62
CA SER A 113 -3.93 21.11 12.77
C SER A 113 -5.15 20.50 13.47
N CYS A 114 -5.97 19.72 12.77
CA CYS A 114 -7.15 19.07 13.35
C CYS A 114 -6.84 17.90 14.31
N VAL A 115 -5.63 17.34 14.24
CA VAL A 115 -5.19 16.16 15.00
C VAL A 115 -3.88 16.36 15.75
N GLU A 116 -3.23 17.51 15.60
CA GLU A 116 -1.90 17.84 16.12
C GLU A 116 -1.68 17.49 17.61
N GLU A 117 -2.66 17.75 18.48
CA GLU A 117 -2.54 17.46 19.92
C GLU A 117 -2.73 15.98 20.29
N ARG A 118 -3.21 15.15 19.36
CA ARG A 118 -3.62 13.76 19.63
C ARG A 118 -2.88 12.73 18.80
N ILE A 119 -2.19 13.16 17.75
CA ILE A 119 -1.47 12.29 16.82
C ILE A 119 0.00 12.21 17.20
N GLU A 120 0.56 11.02 17.05
CA GLU A 120 1.98 10.75 17.20
C GLU A 120 2.39 9.83 16.05
N ILE A 121 3.31 10.30 15.20
CA ILE A 121 3.86 9.51 14.09
C ILE A 121 5.30 9.15 14.42
N THR A 122 5.62 7.86 14.37
CA THR A 122 6.98 7.36 14.59
C THR A 122 7.41 6.43 13.46
N ARG A 123 8.69 6.09 13.46
CA ARG A 123 9.34 5.36 12.36
C ARG A 123 10.49 4.53 12.87
N ASP A 124 10.65 3.36 12.28
CA ASP A 124 11.81 2.50 12.43
C ASP A 124 12.33 2.03 11.05
N ASN A 125 13.46 2.59 10.64
CA ASN A 125 14.10 2.25 9.38
C ASN A 125 14.71 0.84 9.37
N SER A 126 15.09 0.30 10.53
CA SER A 126 15.75 -1.02 10.62
C SER A 126 14.81 -2.17 10.21
N ILE A 127 13.51 -1.99 10.43
CA ILE A 127 12.45 -2.95 10.10
C ILE A 127 11.48 -2.42 9.03
N SER A 128 11.81 -1.28 8.41
CA SER A 128 11.00 -0.62 7.38
C SER A 128 9.56 -0.38 7.81
N MET A 129 9.36 0.12 9.04
CA MET A 129 8.03 0.40 9.58
C MET A 129 7.83 1.88 9.95
N THR A 130 6.58 2.35 9.81
CA THR A 130 6.10 3.58 10.43
C THR A 130 4.84 3.29 11.24
N TYR A 131 4.64 4.06 12.29
CA TYR A 131 3.52 3.91 13.20
C TYR A 131 2.75 5.22 13.30
N LEU A 132 1.44 5.10 13.39
CA LEU A 132 0.55 6.19 13.74
C LEU A 132 -0.18 5.80 15.02
N LYS A 133 -0.08 6.65 16.03
CA LYS A 133 -0.85 6.56 17.25
C LYS A 133 -1.76 7.77 17.34
N LEU A 134 -3.06 7.52 17.48
CA LEU A 134 -4.08 8.55 17.62
C LEU A 134 -4.80 8.36 18.95
N SER A 135 -4.63 9.32 19.85
CA SER A 135 -5.21 9.29 21.18
C SER A 135 -6.54 10.05 21.24
N ASN A 136 -7.31 9.80 22.29
CA ASN A 136 -8.59 10.47 22.53
C ASN A 136 -9.49 10.45 21.27
N LEU A 137 -9.74 9.24 20.75
CA LEU A 137 -10.51 9.04 19.52
C LEU A 137 -11.87 9.71 19.58
N LYS A 138 -12.28 10.31 18.47
CA LYS A 138 -13.60 10.92 18.32
C LYS A 138 -14.39 10.20 17.21
N PRO A 139 -15.72 10.30 17.18
CA PRO A 139 -16.53 9.70 16.12
C PRO A 139 -16.10 10.15 14.71
N GLU A 140 -15.58 11.38 14.58
CA GLU A 140 -15.10 11.94 13.32
C GLU A 140 -13.80 11.29 12.82
N ASP A 141 -13.10 10.54 13.68
CA ASP A 141 -11.90 9.78 13.32
C ASP A 141 -12.25 8.43 12.64
N SER A 142 -13.54 8.10 12.46
CA SER A 142 -13.98 6.93 11.70
C SER A 142 -13.66 7.08 10.21
N ALA A 143 -12.68 6.33 9.73
CA ALA A 143 -12.16 6.42 8.37
C ALA A 143 -11.37 5.16 7.97
N VAL A 144 -11.08 5.04 6.68
CA VAL A 144 -10.02 4.15 6.20
C VAL A 144 -8.69 4.90 6.25
N TYR A 145 -7.65 4.26 6.79
CA TYR A 145 -6.33 4.86 6.95
C TYR A 145 -5.33 4.28 5.95
N TYR A 146 -4.48 5.14 5.40
CA TYR A 146 -3.48 4.80 4.39
C TYR A 146 -2.13 5.39 4.78
N CYS A 147 -1.07 4.65 4.45
CA CYS A 147 0.29 5.16 4.44
C CYS A 147 0.77 5.35 2.99
N ALA A 148 1.57 6.39 2.76
CA ALA A 148 2.14 6.66 1.44
C ALA A 148 3.60 7.13 1.58
N GLY A 149 4.48 6.56 0.76
CA GLY A 149 5.86 7.02 0.65
C GLY A 149 5.97 8.18 -0.33
N ALA A 150 6.68 9.25 0.06
CA ALA A 150 7.09 10.31 -0.84
C ALA A 150 8.62 10.33 -0.91
N SER A 151 9.19 10.40 -2.11
CA SER A 151 10.65 10.44 -2.24
C SER A 151 11.19 11.70 -1.57
N GLN A 152 12.40 11.64 -1.00
CA GLN A 152 13.03 12.82 -0.37
C GLN A 152 13.09 14.03 -1.30
N TRP A 153 13.10 13.83 -2.61
CA TRP A 153 13.19 14.91 -3.61
C TRP A 153 11.90 15.72 -3.74
N LEU A 154 10.78 15.19 -3.21
CA LEU A 154 9.45 15.79 -3.28
C LEU A 154 9.00 16.44 -1.97
N MET A 155 9.82 16.38 -0.91
CA MET A 155 9.55 16.97 0.42
C MET A 155 10.68 17.89 0.85
#